data_AF-A0A0K9GGR5-F1
#
_entry.id   AF-A0A0K9GGR5-F1
#
_cell.length_a   1.000
_cell.length_b   1.000
_cell.length_c   1.000
_cell.angle_alpha   90.00
_cell.angle_beta   90.00
_cell.angle_gamma   90.00
#
_symmetry.space_group_name_H-M   'P 1'
#
loop_
_entity.id
_entity.type
_entity.pdbx_description
1 polymer ?
#
loop_
_entity_poly.entity_id
_entity_poly.type
_entity_poly.pdbx_seq_one_letter_code
_entity_poly.pdbx_strand_id
1 'polypeptide(L)' 'MLAGKSISRMRIVMLIISLSAFIALLLVTFQSYFHSSELQSLVEKAEENNLEYEVIIHNPLTNSYSFRILND' A
#
# COMPACT_ATOMS: atom_id res chain seq x y z
N MET A 1 -19.09 -23.63 -36.61
CA MET A 1 -18.33 -22.37 -36.43
C MET A 1 -18.84 -21.63 -35.18
N LEU A 2 -18.53 -22.13 -33.97
CA LEU A 2 -18.98 -21.52 -32.69
C LEU A 2 -17.85 -21.42 -31.63
N ALA A 3 -16.75 -22.16 -31.79
CA ALA A 3 -15.66 -22.21 -30.80
C ALA A 3 -14.85 -20.90 -30.68
N GLY A 4 -14.67 -20.15 -31.77
CA GLY A 4 -13.84 -18.93 -31.77
C GLY A 4 -14.38 -17.76 -30.92
N LYS A 5 -15.71 -17.69 -30.73
CA LYS A 5 -16.37 -16.62 -29.96
C LYS A 5 -16.31 -16.82 -28.44
N SER A 6 -16.20 -18.07 -27.97
CA SER A 6 -16.06 -18.39 -26.54
C SER A 6 -14.64 -18.11 -26.03
N ILE A 7 -13.63 -18.50 -26.82
CA ILE A 7 -12.21 -18.29 -26.48
C ILE A 7 -11.87 -16.80 -26.37
N SER A 8 -12.43 -15.94 -27.24
CA SER A 8 -12.21 -14.49 -27.16
C SER A 8 -12.80 -13.86 -25.90
N ARG A 9 -13.99 -14.31 -25.46
CA ARG A 9 -14.59 -13.85 -24.19
C ARG A 9 -13.75 -14.27 -22.99
N MET A 10 -13.25 -15.50 -22.97
CA MET A 10 -12.39 -16.00 -21.89
C MET A 10 -11.07 -15.22 -21.80
N ARG A 11 -10.48 -14.84 -22.94
CA ARG A 11 -9.30 -13.97 -22.98
C ARG A 11 -9.57 -12.59 -22.40
N ILE A 12 -10.71 -11.97 -22.75
CA ILE A 12 -11.10 -10.67 -22.18
C ILE A 12 -11.25 -10.77 -20.67
N VAL A 13 -11.91 -11.81 -20.16
CA VAL A 13 -12.07 -12.03 -18.71
C VAL A 13 -10.71 -12.19 -18.04
N MET A 14 -9.80 -12.99 -18.59
CA MET A 14 -8.43 -13.14 -18.05
C MET A 14 -7.65 -11.82 -18.05
N LEU A 15 -7.78 -11.00 -19.10
CA LEU A 15 -7.14 -9.69 -19.17
C LEU A 15 -7.68 -8.74 -18.10
N ILE A 16 -8.99 -8.73 -17.88
CA ILE A 16 -9.61 -7.90 -16.84
C ILE A 16 -9.10 -8.32 -15.46
N ILE A 17 -9.10 -9.62 -15.16
CA ILE A 17 -8.62 -10.13 -13.86
C ILE A 17 -7.15 -9.77 -13.65
N SER A 18 -6.31 -9.99 -14.66
CA SER A 18 -4.88 -9.67 -14.59
C SER A 18 -4.65 -8.17 -14.36
N LEU A 19 -5.36 -7.32 -15.11
CA LEU A 19 -5.25 -5.87 -14.97
C LEU A 19 -5.75 -5.40 -13.60
N SER A 20 -6.86 -5.94 -13.10
CA SER A 20 -7.39 -5.62 -11.77
C SER A 20 -6.41 -6.02 -10.66
N ALA A 21 -5.81 -7.23 -10.75
CA ALA A 21 -4.81 -7.68 -9.79
C ALA A 21 -3.55 -6.80 -9.83
N PHE A 22 -3.11 -6.41 -11.03
CA PHE A 22 -1.97 -5.51 -11.21
C PHE A 22 -2.23 -4.13 -10.60
N ILE A 23 -3.40 -3.55 -10.85
CA ILE A 23 -3.80 -2.26 -10.25
C ILE A 23 -3.86 -2.37 -8.72
N ALA A 24 -4.45 -3.45 -8.18
CA ALA A 24 -4.49 -3.66 -6.73
C ALA A 24 -3.09 -3.73 -6.12
N LEU A 25 -2.16 -4.45 -6.77
CA LEU A 25 -0.77 -4.53 -6.33
C LEU A 25 -0.09 -3.15 -6.32
N LEU A 26 -0.29 -2.36 -7.38
CA LEU A 26 0.24 -0.99 -7.45
C LEU A 26 -0.31 -0.11 -6.32
N LEU A 27 -1.61 -0.18 -6.04
CA LEU A 27 -2.22 0.59 -4.95
C LEU A 27 -1.62 0.24 -3.59
N VAL A 28 -1.47 -1.05 -3.29
CA VAL A 28 -0.84 -1.50 -2.04
C VAL A 28 0.61 -1.01 -1.95
N THR A 29 1.34 -1.08 -3.06
CA THR A 29 2.74 -0.65 -3.14
C THR A 29 2.87 0.86 -2.89
N PHE A 30 2.05 1.67 -3.55
CA PHE A 30 2.05 3.12 -3.34
C PHE A 30 1.64 3.50 -1.92
N GLN A 31 0.59 2.87 -1.39
CA GLN A 31 0.15 3.12 -0.01
C GLN A 31 1.28 2.82 0.98
N SER A 32 1.94 1.67 0.82
CA SER A 32 3.06 1.26 1.65
C SER A 32 4.25 2.22 1.56
N TYR A 33 4.57 2.68 0.34
CA TYR A 33 5.63 3.65 0.10
C TYR A 33 5.34 5.01 0.77
N PHE A 34 4.14 5.55 0.59
CA PHE A 34 3.77 6.84 1.17
C PHE A 34 3.72 6.79 2.69
N HIS A 35 3.12 5.75 3.29
CA HIS A 35 3.11 5.58 4.74
C HIS A 35 4.53 5.46 5.31
N SER A 36 5.42 4.71 4.65
CA SER A 36 6.81 4.57 5.10
C SER A 36 7.56 5.90 5.02
N SER A 37 7.39 6.66 3.93
CA SER A 37 8.04 7.96 3.75
C SER A 37 7.53 8.99 4.76
N GLU A 38 6.23 9.00 5.04
CA GLU A 38 5.63 9.89 6.03
C GLU A 38 6.12 9.54 7.45
N LEU A 39 6.06 8.25 7.83
CA LEU A 39 6.53 7.78 9.12
C LEU A 39 8.01 8.12 9.35
N GLN A 40 8.87 7.94 8.33
CA GLN A 40 10.26 8.32 8.41
C GLN A 40 10.43 9.82 8.69
N SER A 41 9.65 10.68 8.03
CA SER A 41 9.70 12.12 8.27
C SER A 41 9.21 12.50 9.68
N LEU A 42 8.20 11.80 10.22
CA LEU A 42 7.73 12.02 11.58
C LEU A 42 8.77 11.62 12.63
N VAL A 43 9.42 10.46 12.42
CA VAL A 43 10.51 9.98 13.27
C VAL A 43 11.69 10.95 13.24
N GLU A 44 12.15 11.35 12.06
CA GLU A 44 13.26 12.29 11.89
C GLU A 44 12.99 13.60 12.63
N LYS A 45 11.79 14.17 12.46
CA LYS A 45 11.40 15.39 13.19
C LYS A 45 11.33 15.19 14.70
N ALA A 46 10.81 14.06 15.18
CA ALA A 46 10.75 13.80 16.62
C ALA A 46 12.16 13.67 17.21
N GLU A 47 13.08 13.00 16.51
CA GLU A 47 14.48 12.87 16.91
C GLU A 47 15.21 14.22 16.90
N GLU A 48 15.03 15.04 15.86
CA GLU A 48 15.59 16.40 15.78
C GLU A 48 15.14 17.28 16.96
N ASN A 49 13.91 17.09 17.43
CA ASN A 49 13.35 17.84 18.56
C ASN A 49 13.56 17.15 19.92
N ASN A 50 14.30 16.03 19.97
CA ASN A 50 14.52 15.22 21.18
C ASN A 50 13.21 14.80 21.88
N LEU A 51 12.16 14.52 21.09
CA LEU A 51 10.87 14.08 21.58
C LEU A 51 10.83 12.56 21.75
N GLU A 52 10.24 12.09 22.84
CA GLU A 52 9.90 10.67 22.99
C GLU A 52 8.65 10.37 22.17
N TYR A 53 8.67 9.28 21.40
CA TYR A 53 7.58 8.89 20.51
C TYR A 53 7.32 7.39 20.54
N GLU A 54 6.10 7.01 20.13
CA GLU A 54 5.66 5.63 19.96
C GLU A 54 5.15 5.42 18.53
N VAL A 55 5.54 4.29 17.93
CA VAL A 55 5.06 3.84 16.62
C VAL A 55 4.39 2.48 16.77
N ILE A 56 3.13 2.38 16.34
CA ILE A 56 2.39 1.12 16.29
C ILE A 56 2.05 0.80 14.84
N ILE A 57 2.57 -0.30 14.32
CA ILE A 57 2.24 -0.79 12.97
C ILE A 57 0.99 -1.69 13.05
N HIS A 58 -0.08 -1.28 12.37
CA HIS A 58 -1.35 -2.01 12.32
C HIS A 58 -1.42 -2.98 11.15
N ASN A 59 -0.77 -2.66 10.03
CA ASN A 59 -0.75 -3.51 8.85
C ASN A 59 0.63 -3.49 8.19
N PRO A 60 1.37 -4.61 8.19
CA PRO A 60 2.72 -4.67 7.61
C PRO A 60 2.74 -4.64 6.08
N LEU A 61 1.64 -4.97 5.39
CA LEU A 61 1.58 -4.95 3.93
C LEU A 61 1.51 -3.52 3.39
N THR A 62 0.65 -2.70 4.01
CA THR A 62 0.46 -1.30 3.63
C THR A 62 1.27 -0.34 4.50
N ASN A 63 2.09 -0.85 5.44
CA ASN A 63 2.76 -0.06 6.47
C ASN A 63 1.83 0.91 7.20
N SER A 64 0.55 0.57 7.37
CA SER A 64 -0.38 1.42 8.11
C SER A 64 0.04 1.48 9.58
N TYR A 65 0.09 2.68 10.13
CA TYR A 65 0.66 2.94 11.45
C TYR A 65 -0.14 3.97 12.25
N SER A 66 0.17 4.06 13.54
CA SER A 66 -0.13 5.21 14.38
C SER A 66 1.16 5.72 14.98
N PHE A 67 1.33 7.05 14.97
CA PHE A 67 2.46 7.75 15.57
C PHE A 67 1.95 8.68 16.66
N ARG A 68 2.59 8.64 17.84
CA ARG A 68 2.23 9.48 18.99
C ARG A 68 3.50 10.03 19.64
N ILE A 69 3.46 11.30 20.04
CA ILE A 69 4.47 11.89 20.92
C ILE A 69 4.05 11.57 22.37
N LEU A 70 5.00 11.14 23.20
CA LEU A 70 4.75 10.68 24.57
C LEU A 70 4.91 11.78 25.61
N ASN A 71 5.80 12.74 25.35
CA ASN A 71 6.03 13.90 26.22
C ASN A 71 5.99 15.17 25.36
N ASP A 72 5.03 16.04 25.64
CA ASP A 72 4.83 17.36 25.01
C ASP A 72 5.15 18.47 26.03
#